data_AF-A0A6I9NPC0-F1
#
_entry.id   AF-A0A6I9NPC0-F1
#
_cell.length_a   1.000
_cell.length_b   1.000
_cell.length_c   1.000
_cell.angle_alpha   90.00
_cell.angle_beta   90.00
_cell.angle_gamma   90.00
#
_symmetry.space_group_name_H-M   'P 1'
#
loop_
_entity.id
_entity.type
_entity.pdbx_description
1 polymer ?
#
loop_
_entity_poly.entity_id
_entity_poly.type
_entity_poly.pdbx_seq_one_letter_code
_entity_poly.pdbx_strand_id
1 'polypeptide(L)'
;MPNEDLDTTDLESLEKYRSYTRYLRKAEEARNKPAWWKTYRSYVEKQDPEHDAEKVDIGLPYLRPSRLKEVKERTQMVKENKKNAELERASRLRTLKVSLDRVQDEWGKSSGPFHIQRLAEHYGVFRDLFPNALFLPQVLMQINYSQDNGGQVHYGNRLTPTE
;
A
#
# COMPACT_ATOMS: atom_id res chain seq x y z
N MET A 1 -22.34 -9.36 21.64
CA MET A 1 -23.13 -8.71 20.57
C MET A 1 -22.49 -7.38 20.18
N PRO A 2 -22.75 -6.84 18.97
CA PRO A 2 -22.37 -5.46 18.69
C PRO A 2 -22.90 -4.50 19.77
N ASN A 3 -22.09 -3.53 20.17
CA ASN A 3 -22.44 -2.44 21.09
C ASN A 3 -22.73 -2.83 22.56
N GLU A 4 -22.33 -4.02 23.02
CA GLU A 4 -22.46 -4.39 24.45
C GLU A 4 -21.60 -3.55 25.39
N ASP A 5 -20.51 -2.98 24.89
CA ASP A 5 -19.59 -2.14 25.66
C ASP A 5 -20.13 -0.73 25.93
N LEU A 6 -21.31 -0.38 25.40
CA LEU A 6 -21.91 0.94 25.61
C LEU A 6 -22.69 0.97 26.91
N ASP A 7 -22.34 1.90 27.80
CA ASP A 7 -23.13 2.18 29.00
C ASP A 7 -24.45 2.85 28.61
N THR A 8 -25.55 2.14 28.80
CA THR A 8 -26.91 2.63 28.47
C THR A 8 -27.58 3.37 29.61
N THR A 9 -26.96 3.46 30.80
CA THR A 9 -27.55 4.11 31.97
C THR A 9 -27.59 5.63 31.82
N ASP A 10 -26.59 6.22 31.17
CA ASP A 10 -26.50 7.65 30.88
C ASP A 10 -26.18 7.92 29.40
N LEU A 11 -27.20 7.79 28.55
CA LEU A 11 -27.08 7.96 27.11
C LEU A 11 -26.74 9.40 26.70
N GLU A 12 -27.10 10.40 27.50
CA GLU A 12 -26.91 11.82 27.16
C GLU A 12 -25.44 12.27 27.33
N SER A 13 -24.71 11.68 28.29
CA SER A 13 -23.29 11.99 28.48
C SER A 13 -22.35 11.32 27.46
N LEU A 14 -22.83 10.32 26.71
CA LEU A 14 -22.02 9.62 25.70
C LEU A 14 -21.58 10.53 24.55
N GLU A 15 -20.29 10.41 24.19
CA GLU A 15 -19.74 11.12 23.06
C GLU A 15 -20.34 10.63 21.73
N LYS A 16 -21.20 11.45 21.14
CA LYS A 16 -21.84 11.15 19.85
C LYS A 16 -20.86 11.30 18.68
N TYR A 17 -21.14 10.60 17.58
CA TYR A 17 -20.28 10.66 16.38
C TYR A 17 -20.17 12.06 15.77
N ARG A 18 -21.28 12.80 15.68
CA ARG A 18 -21.38 14.20 15.19
C ARG A 18 -20.86 14.44 13.76
N SER A 19 -20.40 13.40 13.06
CA SER A 19 -19.96 13.43 11.67
C SER A 19 -20.08 12.04 11.05
N TYR A 20 -20.50 12.00 9.78
CA TYR A 20 -20.63 10.75 9.05
C TYR A 20 -19.28 10.05 8.88
N THR A 21 -18.20 10.78 8.61
CA THR A 21 -16.85 10.22 8.41
C THR A 21 -16.33 9.50 9.66
N ARG A 22 -16.58 10.04 10.85
CA ARG A 22 -16.20 9.40 12.11
C ARG A 22 -16.96 8.09 12.35
N TYR A 23 -18.24 8.07 12.00
CA TYR A 23 -19.04 6.85 12.03
C TYR A 23 -18.52 5.82 11.01
N LEU A 24 -18.33 6.24 9.76
CA LEU A 24 -17.90 5.38 8.65
C LEU A 24 -16.58 4.68 8.99
N ARG A 25 -15.60 5.39 9.53
CA ARG A 25 -14.32 4.80 9.96
C ARG A 25 -14.51 3.66 10.97
N LYS A 26 -15.34 3.88 12.01
CA LYS A 26 -15.63 2.84 13.00
C LYS A 26 -16.41 1.66 12.39
N ALA A 27 -17.31 1.94 11.45
CA ALA A 27 -18.07 0.92 10.75
C ALA A 27 -17.17 0.04 9.86
N GLU A 28 -16.21 0.63 9.15
CA GLU A 28 -15.22 -0.11 8.35
C GLU A 28 -14.29 -0.96 9.23
N GLU A 29 -13.85 -0.43 10.37
CA GLU A 29 -13.08 -1.19 11.36
C GLU A 29 -13.88 -2.39 11.87
N ALA A 30 -15.16 -2.20 12.21
CA ALA A 30 -16.03 -3.30 12.64
C ALA A 30 -16.28 -4.33 11.53
N ARG A 31 -16.43 -3.88 10.27
CA ARG A 31 -16.59 -4.76 9.10
C ARG A 31 -15.38 -5.69 8.88
N ASN A 32 -14.18 -5.21 9.19
CA ASN A 32 -12.95 -5.98 8.98
C ASN A 32 -12.66 -6.99 10.12
N LYS A 33 -13.35 -6.89 11.26
CA LYS A 33 -13.19 -7.82 12.38
C LYS A 33 -13.88 -9.15 12.09
N PRO A 34 -13.30 -10.29 12.54
CA PRO A 34 -13.98 -11.56 12.44
C PRO A 34 -15.27 -11.54 13.28
N ALA A 35 -16.33 -12.13 12.73
CA ALA A 35 -17.63 -12.22 13.38
C ALA A 35 -18.10 -13.67 13.37
N TRP A 36 -18.85 -14.07 14.41
CA TRP A 36 -19.40 -15.43 14.53
C TRP A 36 -20.64 -15.65 13.65
N TRP A 37 -21.30 -14.58 13.19
CA TRP A 37 -22.43 -14.65 12.25
C TRP A 37 -21.95 -14.67 10.79
N LYS A 38 -22.87 -15.02 9.88
CA LYS A 38 -22.61 -15.05 8.43
C LYS A 38 -22.28 -13.66 7.91
N THR A 39 -21.18 -13.52 7.17
CA THR A 39 -20.75 -12.25 6.55
C THR A 39 -20.59 -12.43 5.05
N TYR A 40 -20.70 -11.35 4.28
CA TYR A 40 -20.39 -11.38 2.85
C TYR A 40 -18.98 -11.91 2.59
N ARG A 41 -18.01 -11.44 3.39
CA ARG A 41 -16.61 -11.85 3.34
C ARG A 41 -16.47 -13.38 3.45
N SER A 42 -17.14 -14.01 4.41
CA SER A 42 -17.02 -15.46 4.58
C SER A 42 -17.62 -16.29 3.45
N TYR A 43 -18.53 -15.74 2.64
CA TYR A 43 -18.99 -16.41 1.42
C TYR A 43 -17.97 -16.32 0.29
N VAL A 44 -17.35 -15.15 0.12
CA VAL A 44 -16.32 -14.94 -0.91
C VAL A 44 -15.08 -15.77 -0.61
N GLU A 45 -14.61 -15.76 0.64
CA GLU A 45 -13.42 -16.53 1.06
C GLU A 45 -13.63 -18.03 0.89
N LYS A 46 -14.83 -18.57 1.14
CA LYS A 46 -15.15 -19.99 0.90
C LYS A 46 -15.19 -20.38 -0.57
N GLN A 47 -15.44 -19.43 -1.46
CA GLN A 47 -15.44 -19.69 -2.91
C GLN A 47 -14.01 -19.70 -3.48
N ASP A 48 -13.07 -19.08 -2.78
CA ASP A 48 -11.67 -19.02 -3.19
C ASP A 48 -10.92 -20.28 -2.70
N PRO A 49 -10.55 -21.21 -3.59
CA PRO A 49 -9.89 -22.46 -3.20
C PRO A 49 -8.48 -22.24 -2.63
N GLU A 50 -7.90 -21.06 -2.80
CA GLU A 50 -6.52 -20.73 -2.42
C GLU A 50 -6.45 -19.82 -1.18
N HIS A 51 -7.59 -19.47 -0.57
CA HIS A 51 -7.67 -18.51 0.53
C HIS A 51 -6.85 -18.91 1.77
N ASP A 52 -6.83 -20.20 2.10
CA ASP A 52 -6.13 -20.75 3.26
C ASP A 52 -4.76 -21.38 2.90
N ALA A 53 -4.31 -21.24 1.65
CA ALA A 53 -3.03 -21.80 1.24
C ALA A 53 -1.88 -20.96 1.80
N GLU A 54 -1.04 -21.56 2.65
CA GLU A 54 0.20 -20.94 3.09
C GLU A 54 1.15 -20.76 1.88
N LYS A 55 1.52 -19.51 1.61
CA LYS A 55 2.44 -19.16 0.52
C LYS A 55 3.88 -19.15 1.04
N VAL A 56 4.76 -19.87 0.34
CA VAL A 56 6.19 -19.92 0.65
C VAL A 56 6.93 -18.79 -0.05
N ASP A 57 7.79 -18.07 0.65
CA ASP A 57 8.68 -17.07 0.04
C ASP A 57 9.89 -17.77 -0.61
N ILE A 58 9.99 -17.71 -1.93
CA ILE A 58 11.09 -18.25 -2.74
C ILE A 58 12.09 -17.18 -3.18
N GLY A 59 11.95 -15.95 -2.67
CA GLY A 59 12.76 -14.80 -3.04
C GLY A 59 14.14 -14.72 -2.39
N LEU A 60 14.87 -13.67 -2.77
CA LEU A 60 16.11 -13.29 -2.10
C LEU A 60 15.84 -12.78 -0.68
N PRO A 61 16.78 -12.96 0.27
CA PRO A 61 16.62 -12.49 1.63
C PRO A 61 16.57 -10.96 1.69
N TYR A 62 15.59 -10.38 2.39
CA TYR A 62 15.43 -8.93 2.49
C TYR A 62 16.40 -8.32 3.52
N LEU A 63 17.37 -7.55 3.02
CA LEU A 63 18.32 -6.81 3.85
C LEU A 63 17.69 -5.48 4.31
N ARG A 64 17.00 -5.52 5.45
CA ARG A 64 16.40 -4.31 6.02
C ARG A 64 17.48 -3.35 6.54
N PRO A 65 17.50 -2.07 6.10
CA PRO A 65 18.39 -1.09 6.69
C PRO A 65 18.05 -0.82 8.16
N SER A 66 19.01 -0.27 8.91
CA SER A 66 18.77 0.08 10.31
C SER A 66 17.70 1.17 10.42
N ARG A 67 16.54 0.80 10.99
CA ARG A 67 15.39 1.71 11.20
C ARG A 67 15.80 3.01 11.91
N LEU A 68 16.71 2.94 12.88
CA LEU A 68 17.16 4.11 13.63
C LEU A 68 17.88 5.12 12.74
N LYS A 69 18.73 4.64 11.82
CA LYS A 69 19.46 5.50 10.87
C LYS A 69 18.49 6.15 9.89
N GLU A 70 17.60 5.37 9.29
CA GLU A 70 16.58 5.83 8.33
C GLU A 70 15.65 6.88 8.95
N VAL A 71 15.16 6.64 10.17
CA VAL A 71 14.29 7.60 10.89
C VAL A 71 15.03 8.89 11.19
N LYS A 72 16.31 8.82 11.59
CA LYS A 72 17.12 10.00 11.89
C LYS A 72 17.32 10.86 10.63
N GLU A 73 17.70 10.24 9.52
CA GLU A 73 17.91 10.91 8.22
C GLU A 73 16.63 11.57 7.72
N ARG A 74 15.50 10.84 7.71
CA ARG A 74 14.20 11.40 7.31
C ARG A 74 13.75 12.55 8.20
N THR A 75 13.94 12.41 9.51
CA THR A 75 13.57 13.46 10.47
C THR A 75 14.39 14.73 10.24
N GLN A 76 15.69 14.57 9.96
CA GLN A 76 16.57 15.69 9.65
C GLN A 76 16.16 16.38 8.35
N MET A 77 15.94 15.62 7.27
CA MET A 77 15.47 16.16 5.99
C MET A 77 14.15 16.93 6.13
N VAL A 78 13.18 16.39 6.87
CA VAL A 78 11.90 17.08 7.12
C VAL A 78 12.10 18.36 7.92
N LYS A 79 13.00 18.37 8.91
CA LYS A 79 13.33 19.58 9.69
C LYS A 79 13.94 20.66 8.80
N GLU A 80 14.86 20.30 7.91
CA GLU A 80 15.51 21.22 6.98
C GLU A 80 14.51 21.79 5.97
N ASN A 81 13.66 20.93 5.39
CA ASN A 81 12.59 21.36 4.48
C ASN A 81 11.61 22.34 5.15
N LYS A 82 11.25 22.09 6.42
CA LYS A 82 10.38 22.99 7.20
C LYS A 82 11.02 24.32 7.56
N LYS A 83 12.36 24.40 7.65
CA LYS A 83 13.07 25.66 7.88
C LYS A 83 13.14 26.54 6.62
N ASN A 84 12.96 25.96 5.44
CA ASN A 84 13.02 26.70 4.19
C ASN A 84 11.74 27.53 3.98
N ALA A 85 11.86 28.86 4.06
CA ALA A 85 10.76 29.79 3.87
C ALA A 85 10.18 29.79 2.45
N GLU A 86 10.96 29.44 1.43
CA GLU A 86 10.49 29.34 0.05
C GLU A 86 9.55 28.16 -0.14
N LEU A 87 9.89 27.00 0.46
CA LEU A 87 9.03 25.81 0.44
C LEU A 87 7.73 26.06 1.20
N GLU A 88 7.77 26.78 2.32
CA GLU A 88 6.57 27.20 3.05
C GLU A 88 5.66 28.07 2.17
N ARG A 89 6.24 29.12 1.56
CA ARG A 89 5.50 30.04 0.67
C ARG A 89 4.89 29.30 -0.52
N ALA A 90 5.66 28.44 -1.18
CA ALA A 90 5.19 27.66 -2.32
C ALA A 90 4.09 26.66 -1.94
N SER A 91 4.17 26.05 -0.76
CA SER A 91 3.12 25.17 -0.23
C SER A 91 1.84 25.95 0.09
N ARG A 92 1.96 27.10 0.78
CA ARG A 92 0.82 27.97 1.12
C ARG A 92 0.09 28.49 -0.12
N LEU A 93 0.85 28.87 -1.16
CA LEU A 93 0.31 29.33 -2.44
C LEU A 93 -0.09 28.19 -3.39
N ARG A 94 0.10 26.93 -2.99
CA ARG A 94 -0.18 25.72 -3.80
C ARG A 94 0.56 25.68 -5.13
N THR A 95 1.74 26.29 -5.20
CA THR A 95 2.62 26.31 -6.39
C THR A 95 3.75 25.29 -6.32
N LEU A 96 3.93 24.61 -5.19
CA LEU A 96 4.96 23.59 -4.99
C LEU A 96 4.76 22.43 -5.98
N LYS A 97 5.81 22.11 -6.75
CA LYS A 97 5.85 20.96 -7.66
C LYS A 97 6.90 19.96 -7.18
N VAL A 98 6.55 18.69 -7.16
CA VAL A 98 7.45 17.59 -6.82
C VAL A 98 7.95 16.96 -8.12
N SER A 99 9.25 16.73 -8.23
CA SER A 99 9.85 16.03 -9.39
C SER A 99 9.45 14.55 -9.37
N LEU A 100 8.75 14.09 -10.39
CA LEU A 100 8.29 12.71 -10.49
C LEU A 100 9.44 11.71 -10.62
N ASP A 101 10.49 12.06 -11.36
CA ASP A 101 11.67 11.19 -11.55
C ASP A 101 12.31 10.82 -10.20
N ARG A 102 12.54 11.82 -9.33
CA ARG A 102 13.08 11.57 -7.99
C ARG A 102 12.16 10.72 -7.11
N VAL A 103 10.84 10.89 -7.26
CA VAL A 103 9.86 10.09 -6.53
C VAL A 103 9.92 8.65 -7.01
N GLN A 104 10.05 8.42 -8.32
CA GLN A 104 10.16 7.08 -8.90
C GLN A 104 11.46 6.39 -8.49
N ASP A 105 12.59 7.10 -8.48
CA ASP A 105 13.88 6.56 -8.04
C ASP A 105 13.86 6.15 -6.55
N GLU A 106 13.32 7.02 -5.70
CA GLU A 106 13.23 6.75 -4.26
C GLU A 106 12.19 5.66 -3.95
N TRP A 107 11.08 5.64 -4.69
CA TRP A 107 10.09 4.57 -4.63
C TRP A 107 10.72 3.23 -4.97
N GLY A 108 11.51 3.16 -6.05
CA GLY A 108 12.18 1.93 -6.46
C GLY A 108 13.11 1.35 -5.38
N LYS A 109 13.81 2.20 -4.64
CA LYS A 109 14.72 1.78 -3.56
C LYS A 109 14.02 1.37 -2.28
N SER A 110 12.80 1.85 -2.06
CA SER A 110 12.09 1.70 -0.78
C SER A 110 10.89 0.78 -0.89
N SER A 111 9.71 1.32 -1.20
CA SER A 111 8.44 0.58 -1.23
C SER A 111 8.12 -0.10 -2.55
N GLY A 112 8.89 0.16 -3.60
CA GLY A 112 8.71 -0.36 -4.94
C GLY A 112 8.50 -1.87 -5.01
N PRO A 113 9.45 -2.68 -4.48
CA PRO A 113 9.34 -4.13 -4.51
C PRO A 113 8.04 -4.67 -3.90
N PHE A 114 7.59 -4.11 -2.77
CA PHE A 114 6.36 -4.53 -2.09
C PHE A 114 5.10 -4.19 -2.91
N HIS A 115 5.08 -3.01 -3.54
CA HIS A 115 3.96 -2.61 -4.40
C HIS A 115 3.89 -3.49 -5.66
N ILE A 116 5.04 -3.81 -6.26
CA ILE A 116 5.12 -4.68 -7.44
C ILE A 116 4.68 -6.10 -7.09
N GLN A 117 5.11 -6.64 -5.95
CA GLN A 117 4.68 -7.95 -5.46
C GLN A 117 3.16 -8.01 -5.30
N ARG A 118 2.56 -7.01 -4.64
CA ARG A 118 1.10 -6.93 -4.48
C ARG A 118 0.37 -6.87 -5.82
N LEU A 119 0.96 -6.19 -6.80
CA LEU A 119 0.39 -6.08 -8.13
C LEU A 119 0.53 -7.38 -8.92
N ALA A 120 1.66 -8.07 -8.82
CA ALA A 120 1.86 -9.41 -9.41
C ALA A 120 0.86 -10.44 -8.83
N GLU A 121 0.57 -10.35 -7.52
CA GLU A 121 -0.49 -11.14 -6.88
C GLU A 121 -1.88 -10.81 -7.45
N HIS A 122 -2.21 -9.53 -7.62
CA HIS A 122 -3.47 -9.09 -8.21
C HIS A 122 -3.64 -9.58 -9.67
N TYR A 123 -2.57 -9.60 -10.46
CA TYR A 123 -2.59 -10.12 -11.83
C TYR A 123 -2.57 -11.66 -11.90
N GLY A 124 -2.46 -12.38 -10.78
CA GLY A 124 -2.39 -13.84 -10.76
C GLY A 124 -1.05 -14.42 -11.20
N VAL A 125 0.00 -13.60 -11.35
CA VAL A 125 1.32 -14.04 -11.84
C VAL A 125 1.91 -15.13 -10.95
N PHE A 126 1.83 -14.95 -9.63
CA PHE A 126 2.34 -15.96 -8.69
C PHE A 126 1.52 -17.24 -8.73
N ARG A 127 0.19 -17.14 -8.74
CA ARG A 127 -0.70 -18.30 -8.83
C ARG A 127 -0.39 -19.14 -10.08
N ASP A 128 -0.20 -18.48 -11.22
CA ASP A 128 -0.09 -19.15 -12.51
C ASP A 128 1.34 -19.67 -12.78
N LEU A 129 2.39 -18.97 -12.31
CA LEU A 129 3.80 -19.36 -12.54
C LEU A 129 4.42 -20.16 -11.39
N PHE A 130 4.04 -19.86 -10.14
CA PHE A 130 4.65 -20.41 -8.92
C PHE A 130 3.56 -20.81 -7.92
N PRO A 131 2.87 -21.94 -8.12
CA PRO A 131 1.79 -22.37 -7.23
C PRO A 131 2.23 -22.42 -5.77
N ASN A 132 1.44 -21.81 -4.87
CA ASN A 132 1.73 -21.68 -3.43
C ASN A 132 3.06 -20.98 -3.07
N ALA A 133 3.63 -20.20 -3.99
CA ALA A 133 4.87 -19.47 -3.74
C ALA A 133 4.78 -18.01 -4.17
N LEU A 134 5.53 -17.16 -3.46
CA LEU A 134 5.66 -15.74 -3.73
C LEU A 134 7.13 -15.34 -3.60
N PHE A 135 7.50 -14.21 -4.20
CA PHE A 135 8.79 -13.61 -3.92
C PHE A 135 8.71 -12.09 -3.98
N LEU A 136 9.60 -11.43 -3.25
CA LEU A 136 9.76 -9.99 -3.32
C LEU A 136 10.79 -9.63 -4.41
N PRO A 137 10.41 -8.87 -5.46
CA PRO A 137 11.30 -8.51 -6.56
C PRO A 137 12.30 -7.43 -6.10
N GLN A 138 13.38 -7.86 -5.45
CA GLN A 138 14.41 -6.96 -4.93
C GLN A 138 15.19 -6.25 -6.03
N VAL A 139 15.43 -6.96 -7.14
CA VAL A 139 16.11 -6.41 -8.31
C VAL A 139 15.05 -5.83 -9.24
N LEU A 140 15.00 -4.50 -9.31
CA LEU A 140 14.13 -3.82 -10.25
C LEU A 140 14.70 -3.93 -11.65
N MET A 141 13.95 -4.62 -12.52
CA MET A 141 14.30 -4.75 -13.93
C MET A 141 13.65 -3.63 -14.72
N GLN A 142 14.46 -2.91 -15.50
CA GLN A 142 13.98 -1.94 -16.48
C GLN A 142 14.09 -2.59 -17.85
N ILE A 143 12.94 -2.82 -18.48
CA ILE A 143 12.86 -3.43 -19.82
C ILE A 143 12.33 -2.35 -20.76
N ASN A 144 12.96 -2.21 -21.91
CA ASN A 144 12.54 -1.27 -22.95
C ASN A 144 12.75 -1.92 -24.33
N TYR A 145 11.70 -1.96 -25.14
CA TYR A 145 11.74 -2.55 -26.49
C TYR A 145 12.24 -1.56 -27.55
N SER A 146 12.04 -0.25 -27.36
CA SER A 146 12.44 0.78 -28.33
C SER A 146 13.54 1.69 -27.78
N GLN A 147 14.34 2.30 -28.67
CA GLN A 147 15.26 3.39 -28.27
C GLN A 147 14.50 4.65 -27.82
N ASP A 148 13.28 4.85 -28.33
CA ASP A 148 12.39 5.91 -27.89
C ASP A 148 11.66 5.52 -26.58
N ASN A 149 11.19 6.50 -25.81
CA ASN A 149 10.46 6.29 -24.54
C ASN A 149 9.12 5.53 -24.68
N GLY A 150 8.72 5.12 -25.90
CA GLY A 150 7.44 4.48 -26.19
C GLY A 150 7.34 3.01 -25.76
N GLY A 151 8.46 2.28 -25.75
CA GLY A 151 8.50 0.83 -25.51
C GLY A 151 8.85 0.41 -24.08
N GLN A 152 8.75 1.32 -23.10
CA GLN A 152 9.08 1.01 -21.72
C GLN A 152 8.06 0.03 -21.11
N VAL A 153 8.55 -1.10 -20.62
CA VAL A 153 7.72 -2.09 -19.93
C VAL A 153 7.62 -1.72 -18.45
N HIS A 154 6.39 -1.66 -17.98
CA HIS A 154 6.02 -1.50 -16.58
C HIS A 154 5.20 -2.71 -16.12
N TYR A 155 4.76 -2.68 -14.87
CA TYR A 155 4.05 -3.79 -14.25
C TYR A 155 2.56 -3.76 -14.64
N GLY A 156 2.25 -4.23 -15.85
CA GLY A 156 0.89 -4.36 -16.38
C GLY A 156 0.42 -3.24 -17.31
N ASN A 157 1.33 -2.42 -17.85
CA ASN A 157 0.97 -1.52 -18.95
C ASN A 157 0.72 -2.32 -20.23
N ARG A 158 -0.15 -1.79 -21.09
CA ARG A 158 -0.46 -2.39 -22.38
C ARG A 158 0.57 -1.92 -23.40
N LEU A 159 1.25 -2.88 -24.01
CA LEU A 159 2.16 -2.68 -25.15
C LEU A 159 1.58 -3.36 -26.38
N THR A 160 1.86 -2.81 -27.56
CA THR A 160 1.41 -3.42 -28.82
C THR A 160 2.40 -4.47 -29.29
N PRO A 161 1.97 -5.54 -30.00
CA PRO A 161 2.89 -6.53 -30.55
C PRO A 161 3.88 -6.00 -31.60
N THR A 162 3.69 -4.76 -32.07
CA THR A 162 4.50 -4.13 -33.13
C THR A 162 5.65 -3.30 -32.56
N GLU A 163 5.61 -2.98 -31.27
CA GLU A 163 6.73 -2.37 -30.52
C GLU A 163 7.88 -3.36 -30.37
#